data_AF-A0A9X3XTQ8-F1
#
_entry.id   AF-A0A9X3XTQ8-F1
#
_cell.length_a   1.000
_cell.length_b   1.000
_cell.length_c   1.000
_cell.angle_alpha   90.00
_cell.angle_beta   90.00
_cell.angle_gamma   90.00
#
_symmetry.space_group_name_H-M   'P 1'
#
loop_
_entity.id
_entity.type
_entity.pdbx_description
1 polymer ?
#
loop_
_entity_poly.entity_id
_entity_poly.type
_entity_poly.pdbx_seq_one_letter_code
_entity_poly.pdbx_strand_id
1 'polypeptide(L)'
;MNREKIGSIMREKRLELGLKKSDISMKTGISSRYYGSIENGKNSPSLDTLNRISKALGVSLLFLLNDRMADMEYRVREEEERLKELFGNISTEKIQLVDGLITQAARLRILLDDNWKDIIENGEYEKFKQSENQLAYDRKRPIVESYDNRDKTYQSIIKQLTDLLPRGPKQDKKNKLLGRK
;
A
#
# COMPACT_ATOMS: atom_id res chain seq x y z
N MET A 1 3.13 7.73 15.28
CA MET A 1 4.51 7.23 15.09
C MET A 1 4.67 5.94 15.88
N ASN A 2 4.67 4.78 15.21
CA ASN A 2 4.77 3.48 15.86
C ASN A 2 6.22 3.24 16.34
N ARG A 3 6.46 3.44 17.64
CA ARG A 3 7.80 3.47 18.25
C ARG A 3 8.50 2.11 18.20
N GLU A 4 7.73 1.04 18.39
CA GLU A 4 8.23 -0.33 18.31
C GLU A 4 8.72 -0.66 16.91
N LYS A 5 7.97 -0.22 15.90
CA LYS A 5 8.30 -0.44 14.50
C LYS A 5 9.49 0.38 14.02
N ILE A 6 9.60 1.63 14.46
CA ILE A 6 10.80 2.44 14.18
C ILE A 6 12.03 1.79 14.83
N GLY A 7 11.88 1.34 16.07
CA GLY A 7 12.93 0.60 16.78
C GLY A 7 13.36 -0.67 16.05
N SER A 8 12.41 -1.45 15.53
CA SER A 8 12.69 -2.67 14.77
C SER A 8 13.40 -2.38 13.44
N ILE A 9 12.94 -1.38 12.67
CA ILE A 9 13.57 -0.97 11.41
C ILE A 9 15.01 -0.51 11.66
N MET A 10 15.24 0.31 12.69
CA MET A 10 16.58 0.75 13.08
C MET A 10 17.48 -0.44 13.45
N ARG A 11 16.93 -1.42 14.17
CA ARG A 11 17.65 -2.64 14.57
C ARG A 11 18.02 -3.50 13.37
N GLU A 12 17.08 -3.75 12.47
CA GLU A 12 17.29 -4.51 11.24
C GLU A 12 18.39 -3.87 10.39
N LYS A 13 18.27 -2.57 10.12
CA LYS A 13 19.26 -1.84 9.33
C LYS A 13 20.65 -1.85 9.95
N ARG A 14 20.73 -1.72 11.29
CA ARG A 14 22.01 -1.82 12.00
C ARG A 14 22.64 -3.20 11.82
N LEU A 15 21.84 -4.27 11.94
CA LEU A 15 22.32 -5.65 11.79
C LEU A 15 22.75 -5.97 10.36
N GLU A 16 22.03 -5.49 9.34
CA GLU A 16 22.42 -5.61 7.93
C GLU A 16 23.81 -4.99 7.67
N LEU A 17 24.11 -3.88 8.33
CA LEU A 17 25.40 -3.18 8.22
C LEU A 17 26.50 -3.80 9.10
N GLY A 18 26.21 -4.86 9.85
CA GLY A 18 27.16 -5.49 10.78
C GLY A 18 27.55 -4.60 11.97
N LEU A 19 26.76 -3.57 12.28
CA LEU A 19 27.11 -2.58 13.30
C LEU A 19 26.65 -3.00 14.70
N LYS A 20 27.47 -2.70 15.71
CA LYS A 20 27.11 -2.80 17.13
C LYS A 20 26.38 -1.54 17.58
N LYS A 21 25.64 -1.62 18.69
CA LYS A 21 24.97 -0.46 19.32
C LYS A 21 25.98 0.64 19.71
N SER A 22 27.20 0.24 20.10
CA SER A 22 28.32 1.14 20.37
C SER A 22 28.72 1.96 19.15
N ASP A 23 28.61 1.40 17.95
CA ASP A 23 29.05 2.05 16.72
C ASP A 23 28.05 3.15 16.33
N ILE A 24 26.75 2.91 16.55
CA ILE A 24 25.73 3.96 16.40
C ILE A 24 25.91 5.03 17.46
N SER A 25 26.22 4.65 18.70
CA SER A 25 26.52 5.60 19.77
C SER A 25 27.66 6.55 19.39
N MET A 26 28.76 6.01 18.86
CA MET A 26 29.90 6.79 18.41
C MET A 26 29.57 7.73 17.25
N LYS A 27 28.76 7.29 16.28
CA LYS A 27 28.37 8.09 15.12
C LYS A 27 27.34 9.18 15.41
N THR A 28 26.48 8.99 16.41
CA THR A 28 25.34 9.88 16.67
C THR A 28 25.49 10.73 17.93
N GLY A 29 26.44 10.38 18.82
CA GLY A 29 26.66 11.03 20.10
C GLY A 29 25.63 10.66 21.18
N ILE A 30 24.76 9.67 20.95
CA ILE A 30 23.80 9.19 21.96
C ILE A 30 24.35 7.97 22.68
N SER A 31 23.91 7.68 23.92
CA SER A 31 24.42 6.51 24.64
C SER A 31 23.92 5.19 24.02
N SER A 32 24.77 4.13 24.06
CA SER A 32 24.40 2.77 23.65
C SER A 32 23.15 2.24 24.37
N ARG A 33 22.97 2.62 25.64
CA ARG A 33 21.78 2.27 26.44
C ARG A 33 20.53 2.95 25.88
N TYR A 34 20.63 4.24 25.57
CA TYR A 34 19.52 4.99 25.00
C TYR A 34 19.16 4.48 23.60
N TYR A 35 20.15 4.29 22.72
CA TYR A 35 19.93 3.68 21.42
C TYR A 35 19.28 2.29 21.53
N GLY A 36 19.78 1.44 22.43
CA GLY A 36 19.19 0.13 22.69
C GLY A 36 17.76 0.20 23.24
N SER A 37 17.39 1.25 23.99
CA SER A 37 16.00 1.45 24.44
C SER A 37 15.06 1.87 23.31
N ILE A 38 15.56 2.59 22.31
CA ILE A 38 14.81 2.96 21.10
C ILE A 38 14.55 1.71 20.25
N GLU A 39 15.56 0.87 20.03
CA GLU A 39 15.40 -0.37 19.25
C GLU A 39 14.35 -1.33 19.82
N ASN A 40 14.13 -1.29 21.13
CA ASN A 40 13.12 -2.10 21.81
C ASN A 40 11.78 -1.39 21.99
N GLY A 41 11.57 -0.24 21.34
CA GLY A 41 10.33 0.54 21.43
C GLY A 41 10.07 1.24 22.77
N LYS A 42 10.98 1.13 23.74
CA LYS A 42 10.79 1.66 25.10
C LYS A 42 10.90 3.18 25.18
N ASN A 43 11.61 3.80 24.24
CA ASN A 43 11.83 5.25 24.20
C ASN A 43 11.57 5.82 22.82
N SER A 44 11.07 7.06 22.79
CA SER A 44 10.91 7.86 21.57
C SER A 44 12.01 8.89 21.46
N PRO A 45 12.88 8.80 20.45
CA PRO A 45 13.84 9.85 20.15
C PRO A 45 13.17 11.12 19.63
N SER A 46 13.83 12.26 19.83
CA SER A 46 13.47 13.52 19.16
C SER A 46 13.70 13.42 17.65
N LEU A 47 13.08 14.32 16.87
CA LEU A 47 13.27 14.36 15.42
C LEU A 47 14.73 14.60 15.03
N ASP A 48 15.44 15.47 15.76
CA ASP A 48 16.87 15.69 15.59
C ASP A 48 17.69 14.39 15.82
N THR A 49 17.37 13.66 16.89
CA THR A 49 18.04 12.40 17.21
C THR A 49 17.77 11.35 16.13
N LEU A 50 16.52 11.24 15.67
CA LEU A 50 16.13 10.38 14.55
C LEU A 50 16.88 10.71 13.27
N ASN A 51 17.04 12.00 12.97
CA ASN A 51 17.78 12.44 11.78
C ASN A 51 19.28 12.10 11.87
N ARG A 52 19.89 12.22 13.07
CA ARG A 52 21.28 11.78 13.28
C ARG A 52 21.42 10.26 13.12
N ILE A 53 20.47 9.50 13.66
CA ILE A 53 20.43 8.04 13.55
C ILE A 53 20.23 7.60 12.09
N SER A 54 19.31 8.23 11.36
CA SER A 54 19.05 7.90 9.95
C SER A 54 20.31 8.10 9.10
N LYS A 55 21.03 9.20 9.31
CA LYS A 55 22.33 9.46 8.68
C LYS A 55 23.37 8.40 9.06
N ALA A 56 23.47 8.02 10.34
CA ALA A 56 24.42 7.01 10.79
C ALA A 56 24.15 5.60 10.23
N LEU A 57 22.88 5.29 9.94
CA LEU A 57 22.41 4.06 9.31
C LEU A 57 22.37 4.12 7.77
N GLY A 58 22.69 5.27 7.17
CA GLY A 58 22.66 5.45 5.72
C GLY A 58 21.27 5.35 5.10
N VAL A 59 20.22 5.72 5.84
CA VAL A 59 18.83 5.70 5.37
C VAL A 59 18.21 7.09 5.46
N SER A 60 17.21 7.36 4.61
CA SER A 60 16.46 8.61 4.71
C SER A 60 15.65 8.65 6.01
N LEU A 61 15.46 9.84 6.58
CA LEU A 61 14.58 10.00 7.75
C LEU A 61 13.16 9.53 7.42
N LEU A 62 12.70 9.80 6.20
CA LEU A 62 11.42 9.32 5.71
C LEU A 62 11.34 7.79 5.76
N PHE A 63 12.39 7.06 5.40
CA PHE A 63 12.41 5.59 5.51
C PHE A 63 12.19 5.10 6.94
N LEU A 64 12.80 5.74 7.94
CA LEU A 64 12.58 5.39 9.35
C LEU A 64 11.17 5.75 9.82
N LEU A 65 10.63 6.88 9.36
CA LEU A 65 9.32 7.38 9.77
C LEU A 65 8.16 6.73 9.03
N ASN A 66 8.42 6.18 7.84
CA ASN A 66 7.40 5.60 6.99
C ASN A 66 6.99 4.24 7.54
N ASP A 67 6.07 4.27 8.50
CA ASP A 67 5.22 3.13 8.79
C ASP A 67 4.32 2.89 7.57
N ARG A 68 4.88 2.23 6.55
CA ARG A 68 4.17 1.89 5.32
C ARG A 68 2.85 1.18 5.61
N MET A 69 2.73 0.48 6.75
CA MET A 69 1.46 -0.12 7.15
C MET A 69 0.50 0.93 7.68
N ALA A 70 0.91 1.86 8.55
CA ALA A 70 0.01 2.90 9.04
C ALA A 70 -0.44 3.87 7.92
N ASP A 71 0.45 4.23 6.98
CA ASP A 71 0.08 5.02 5.80
C ASP A 71 -0.90 4.27 4.90
N MET A 72 -0.59 3.01 4.59
CA MET A 72 -1.47 2.15 3.80
C MET A 72 -2.83 1.95 4.48
N GLU A 73 -2.85 1.63 5.78
CA GLU A 73 -4.08 1.48 6.55
C GLU A 73 -4.89 2.77 6.60
N TYR A 74 -4.23 3.93 6.70
CA TYR A 74 -4.91 5.23 6.64
C TYR A 74 -5.56 5.44 5.27
N ARG A 75 -4.80 5.29 4.18
CA ARG A 75 -5.32 5.42 2.81
C ARG A 75 -6.44 4.42 2.50
N VAL A 76 -6.33 3.19 3.02
CA VAL A 76 -7.37 2.17 2.89
C VAL A 76 -8.63 2.58 3.62
N ARG A 77 -8.54 3.07 4.87
CA ARG A 77 -9.71 3.55 5.63
C ARG A 77 -10.43 4.69 4.93
N GLU A 78 -9.70 5.68 4.42
CA GLU A 78 -10.31 6.80 3.67
C GLU A 78 -11.06 6.31 2.42
N GLU A 79 -10.49 5.35 1.69
CA GLU A 79 -11.18 4.76 0.51
C GLU A 79 -12.36 3.87 0.92
N GLU A 80 -12.29 3.15 2.05
CA GLU A 80 -13.42 2.39 2.59
C GLU A 80 -14.59 3.32 2.95
N GLU A 81 -14.32 4.44 3.61
CA GLU A 81 -15.33 5.45 3.96
C GLU A 81 -16.00 6.01 2.69
N ARG A 82 -15.19 6.41 1.69
CA ARG A 82 -15.68 6.88 0.39
C ARG A 82 -16.56 5.85 -0.32
N LEU A 83 -16.16 4.57 -0.32
CA LEU A 83 -16.93 3.50 -0.95
C LEU A 83 -18.21 3.18 -0.16
N LYS A 84 -18.19 3.28 1.18
CA LYS A 84 -19.38 3.13 2.02
C LYS A 84 -20.41 4.22 1.74
N GLU A 85 -19.98 5.46 1.51
CA GLU A 85 -20.87 6.54 1.09
C GLU A 85 -21.48 6.25 -0.29
N LEU A 86 -20.67 5.82 -1.25
CA LEU A 86 -21.13 5.55 -2.62
C LEU A 86 -22.13 4.38 -2.70
N PHE A 87 -21.91 3.34 -1.89
CA PHE A 87 -22.68 2.10 -1.91
C PHE A 87 -23.63 1.96 -0.70
N GLY A 88 -23.84 3.02 0.08
CA GLY A 88 -24.64 3.00 1.31
C GLY A 88 -26.14 2.73 1.09
N ASN A 89 -26.63 2.89 -0.14
CA ASN A 89 -28.03 2.62 -0.52
C ASN A 89 -28.32 1.16 -0.89
N ILE A 90 -27.38 0.23 -0.66
CA ILE A 90 -27.60 -1.20 -0.89
C ILE A 90 -28.47 -1.80 0.22
N SER A 91 -29.34 -2.76 -0.13
CA SER A 91 -30.22 -3.48 0.80
C SER A 91 -29.47 -4.02 2.03
N THR A 92 -30.08 -3.85 3.20
CA THR A 92 -29.55 -4.25 4.51
C THR A 92 -29.37 -5.77 4.65
N GLU A 93 -30.09 -6.58 3.88
CA GLU A 93 -29.97 -8.05 3.89
C GLU A 93 -28.60 -8.56 3.43
N LYS A 94 -27.86 -7.75 2.66
CA LYS A 94 -26.54 -8.12 2.09
C LYS A 94 -25.38 -7.37 2.73
N ILE A 95 -25.60 -6.73 3.86
CA ILE A 95 -24.66 -5.76 4.43
C ILE A 95 -23.27 -6.35 4.72
N GLN A 96 -23.20 -7.58 5.23
CA GLN A 96 -21.91 -8.25 5.51
C GLN A 96 -21.12 -8.55 4.24
N LEU A 97 -21.80 -8.99 3.18
CA LEU A 97 -21.17 -9.23 1.88
C LEU A 97 -20.65 -7.91 1.29
N VAL A 98 -21.46 -6.86 1.35
CA VAL A 98 -21.12 -5.53 0.84
C VAL A 98 -19.91 -4.95 1.58
N ASP A 99 -19.90 -5.01 2.91
CA ASP A 99 -18.80 -4.50 3.72
C ASP A 99 -17.47 -5.23 3.42
N GLY A 100 -17.53 -6.56 3.24
CA GLY A 100 -16.39 -7.36 2.81
C GLY A 100 -15.88 -6.97 1.42
N LEU A 101 -16.78 -6.76 0.45
CA LEU A 101 -16.42 -6.33 -0.90
C LEU A 101 -15.82 -4.92 -0.91
N ILE A 102 -16.38 -3.98 -0.12
CA ILE A 102 -15.84 -2.62 0.01
C ILE A 102 -14.43 -2.65 0.61
N THR A 103 -14.23 -3.41 1.68
CA THR A 103 -12.91 -3.59 2.31
C THR A 103 -11.86 -4.07 1.30
N GLN A 104 -12.20 -5.07 0.48
CA GLN A 104 -11.27 -5.58 -0.53
C GLN A 104 -11.05 -4.58 -1.68
N ALA A 105 -12.10 -3.89 -2.13
CA ALA A 105 -12.00 -2.86 -3.16
C ALA A 105 -11.06 -1.72 -2.74
N ALA A 106 -11.18 -1.25 -1.49
CA ALA A 106 -10.33 -0.19 -0.95
C ALA A 106 -8.85 -0.61 -0.90
N ARG A 107 -8.56 -1.82 -0.39
CA ARG A 107 -7.18 -2.36 -0.37
C ARG A 107 -6.59 -2.48 -1.78
N LEU A 108 -7.36 -3.01 -2.72
CA LEU A 108 -6.93 -3.14 -4.11
C LEU A 108 -6.68 -1.77 -4.74
N ARG A 109 -7.52 -0.78 -4.47
CA ARG A 109 -7.36 0.58 -4.98
C ARG A 109 -6.02 1.19 -4.55
N ILE A 110 -5.68 1.09 -3.26
CA ILE A 110 -4.42 1.61 -2.73
C ILE A 110 -3.20 0.90 -3.34
N LEU A 111 -3.28 -0.44 -3.49
CA LEU A 111 -2.23 -1.20 -4.15
C LEU A 111 -2.06 -0.83 -5.62
N LEU A 112 -3.17 -0.63 -6.36
CA LEU A 112 -3.14 -0.22 -7.76
C LEU A 112 -2.47 1.14 -7.94
N ASP A 113 -2.77 2.12 -7.07
CA ASP A 113 -2.12 3.42 -7.10
C ASP A 113 -0.60 3.31 -6.86
N ASP A 114 -0.17 2.45 -5.94
CA ASP A 114 1.26 2.24 -5.63
C ASP A 114 1.98 1.50 -6.75
N ASN A 115 1.34 0.47 -7.33
CA ASN A 115 1.83 -0.21 -8.54
C ASN A 115 1.99 0.77 -9.70
N TRP A 116 1.00 1.63 -9.93
CA TRP A 116 1.01 2.60 -11.04
C TRP A 116 2.14 3.62 -10.90
N LYS A 117 2.38 4.12 -9.68
CA LYS A 117 3.53 4.99 -9.39
C LYS A 117 4.85 4.31 -9.75
N ASP A 118 5.07 3.07 -9.32
CA ASP A 118 6.28 2.32 -9.67
C ASP A 118 6.42 2.13 -11.19
N ILE A 119 5.33 1.79 -11.89
CA ILE A 119 5.35 1.58 -13.35
C ILE A 119 5.70 2.88 -14.08
N ILE A 120 5.17 4.03 -13.64
CA ILE A 120 5.54 5.33 -14.21
C ILE A 120 7.03 5.64 -13.97
N GLU A 121 7.53 5.38 -12.77
CA GLU A 121 8.91 5.73 -12.40
C GLU A 121 9.95 4.81 -13.05
N ASN A 122 9.65 3.52 -13.15
CA ASN A 122 10.62 2.47 -13.51
C ASN A 122 10.32 1.79 -14.85
N GLY A 123 9.22 2.16 -15.52
CA GLY A 123 8.76 1.58 -16.78
C GLY A 123 8.15 0.18 -16.63
N GLU A 124 7.56 -0.32 -17.71
CA GLU A 124 6.92 -1.64 -17.75
C GLU A 124 7.91 -2.79 -18.02
N TYR A 125 9.04 -2.49 -18.66
CA TYR A 125 10.03 -3.46 -19.10
C TYR A 125 11.40 -3.16 -18.48
N GLU A 126 12.15 -4.21 -18.20
CA GLU A 126 13.54 -4.14 -17.75
C GLU A 126 14.43 -4.99 -18.65
N LYS A 127 15.70 -4.58 -18.80
CA LYS A 127 16.70 -5.41 -19.47
C LYS A 127 17.05 -6.58 -18.54
N PHE A 128 16.87 -7.81 -19.05
CA PHE A 128 17.16 -9.03 -18.32
C PHE A 128 18.20 -9.88 -19.04
N LYS A 129 19.07 -10.52 -18.27
CA LYS A 129 20.13 -11.41 -18.76
C LYS A 129 20.34 -12.54 -17.75
N GLN A 130 20.18 -13.79 -18.19
CA GLN A 130 20.23 -14.96 -17.31
C GLN A 130 21.65 -15.48 -17.05
N SER A 131 22.58 -15.28 -17.99
CA SER A 131 24.00 -15.66 -17.87
C SER A 131 24.89 -14.60 -18.51
N GLU A 132 26.17 -14.52 -18.11
CA GLU A 132 27.13 -13.54 -18.64
C GLU A 132 27.32 -13.61 -20.17
N ASN A 133 27.06 -14.76 -20.80
CA ASN A 133 27.24 -14.96 -22.23
C ASN A 133 25.98 -14.68 -23.07
N GLN A 134 24.83 -14.42 -22.45
CA GLN A 134 23.58 -14.16 -23.16
C GLN A 134 23.41 -12.66 -23.48
N LEU A 135 22.81 -12.31 -24.62
CA LEU A 135 22.41 -10.93 -24.90
C LEU A 135 21.23 -10.53 -24.01
N ALA A 136 21.28 -9.33 -23.44
CA ALA A 136 20.18 -8.81 -22.63
C ALA A 136 18.96 -8.51 -23.52
N TYR A 137 17.77 -8.90 -23.06
CA TYR A 137 16.51 -8.67 -23.77
C TYR A 137 15.50 -7.97 -22.85
N ASP A 138 14.46 -7.34 -23.42
CA ASP A 138 13.41 -6.69 -22.66
C ASP A 138 12.43 -7.72 -22.08
N ARG A 139 12.22 -7.66 -20.77
CA ARG A 139 11.27 -8.51 -20.05
C ARG A 139 10.28 -7.63 -19.30
N LYS A 140 8.99 -8.00 -19.35
CA LYS A 140 7.95 -7.35 -18.56
C LYS A 140 8.25 -7.53 -17.07
N ARG A 141 8.21 -6.44 -16.31
CA ARG A 141 8.48 -6.46 -14.86
C ARG A 141 7.30 -7.16 -14.14
N PRO A 142 7.55 -8.01 -13.12
CA PRO A 142 6.48 -8.70 -12.37
C PRO A 142 5.43 -7.77 -11.73
N ILE A 143 5.83 -6.54 -11.43
CA ILE A 143 4.95 -5.51 -10.88
C ILE A 143 3.82 -5.13 -11.84
N VAL A 144 4.06 -5.19 -13.15
CA VAL A 144 3.06 -4.88 -14.18
C VAL A 144 2.04 -6.00 -14.28
N GLU A 145 2.48 -7.26 -14.24
CA GLU A 145 1.56 -8.40 -14.17
C GLU A 145 0.71 -8.37 -12.88
N SER A 146 1.32 -7.98 -11.77
CA SER A 146 0.61 -7.78 -10.51
C SER A 146 -0.45 -6.68 -10.61
N TYR A 147 -0.14 -5.56 -11.28
CA TYR A 147 -1.08 -4.48 -11.55
C TYR A 147 -2.27 -4.97 -12.39
N ASP A 148 -2.00 -5.60 -13.53
CA ASP A 148 -3.05 -6.10 -14.45
C ASP A 148 -4.02 -7.07 -13.75
N ASN A 149 -3.49 -7.96 -12.92
CA ASN A 149 -4.30 -8.94 -12.18
C ASN A 149 -5.13 -8.28 -11.07
N ARG A 150 -4.57 -7.30 -10.36
CA ARG A 150 -5.27 -6.51 -9.34
C ARG A 150 -6.38 -5.67 -9.96
N ASP A 151 -6.11 -5.07 -11.12
CA ASP A 151 -7.07 -4.20 -11.82
C ASP A 151 -8.30 -5.00 -12.27
N LYS A 152 -8.09 -6.16 -12.89
CA LYS A 152 -9.19 -7.08 -13.25
C LYS A 152 -10.03 -7.48 -12.02
N THR A 153 -9.37 -7.77 -10.90
CA THR A 153 -10.06 -8.15 -9.65
C THR A 153 -10.84 -6.97 -9.08
N TYR A 154 -10.26 -5.77 -9.08
CA TYR A 154 -10.91 -4.54 -8.64
C TYR A 154 -12.14 -4.22 -9.49
N GLN A 155 -12.01 -4.28 -10.81
CA GLN A 155 -13.13 -4.08 -11.75
C GLN A 155 -14.27 -5.07 -11.49
N SER A 156 -13.95 -6.35 -11.22
CA SER A 156 -14.95 -7.36 -10.87
C SER A 156 -15.71 -7.03 -9.58
N ILE A 157 -15.00 -6.61 -8.53
CA ILE A 157 -15.61 -6.22 -7.24
C ILE A 157 -16.49 -4.98 -7.42
N ILE A 158 -16.00 -3.95 -8.10
CA ILE A 158 -16.77 -2.72 -8.36
C ILE A 158 -18.03 -3.03 -9.18
N LYS A 159 -17.94 -3.93 -10.16
CA LYS A 159 -19.10 -4.41 -10.91
C LYS A 159 -20.11 -5.11 -9.99
N GLN A 160 -19.66 -6.01 -9.11
CA GLN A 160 -20.55 -6.69 -8.15
C GLN A 160 -21.26 -5.70 -7.22
N LEU A 161 -20.53 -4.73 -6.66
CA LEU A 161 -21.11 -3.67 -5.82
C LEU A 161 -22.13 -2.82 -6.59
N THR A 162 -21.82 -2.46 -7.84
CA THR A 162 -22.72 -1.69 -8.71
C THR A 162 -23.98 -2.47 -9.06
N ASP A 163 -23.86 -3.78 -9.33
CA ASP A 163 -24.99 -4.66 -9.64
C ASP A 163 -25.94 -4.84 -8.44
N LEU A 164 -25.47 -4.59 -7.21
CA LEU A 164 -26.26 -4.65 -5.96
C LEU A 164 -27.01 -3.36 -5.65
N LEU A 165 -26.70 -2.25 -6.34
CA LEU A 165 -27.46 -1.01 -6.17
C LEU A 165 -28.92 -1.20 -6.62
N PRO A 166 -29.88 -0.56 -5.94
CA PRO A 166 -31.28 -0.62 -6.33
C PRO A 166 -31.42 -0.10 -7.77
N ARG A 167 -31.90 -0.97 -8.67
CA ARG A 167 -32.20 -0.58 -10.04
C ARG A 167 -33.43 0.32 -9.99
N GLY A 168 -33.30 1.55 -10.50
CA GLY A 168 -34.45 2.45 -10.70
C GLY A 168 -35.57 1.77 -11.51
N PRO A 169 -36.81 2.31 -11.50
CA PRO A 169 -37.94 1.68 -12.16
C PRO A 169 -37.58 1.36 -13.62
N LYS A 170 -37.66 0.08 -13.98
CA LYS A 170 -37.47 -0.37 -15.35
C LYS A 170 -38.50 0.35 -16.21
N GLN A 171 -38.08 1.24 -17.11
CA GLN A 171 -38.95 1.65 -18.21
C GLN A 171 -39.23 0.42 -19.06
N ASP A 172 -40.45 -0.11 -18.96
CA ASP A 172 -40.94 -1.17 -19.81
C ASP A 172 -40.85 -0.76 -21.28
N LYS A 173 -39.79 -1.19 -21.96
CA LYS A 173 -39.67 -1.12 -23.43
C LYS A 173 -40.60 -2.14 -24.10
N LYS A 174 -41.89 -2.16 -23.76
CA LYS A 174 -42.87 -3.08 -24.35
C LYS A 174 -44.20 -2.46 -24.79
N ASN A 175 -44.32 -1.13 -24.91
CA ASN A 175 -45.56 -0.49 -25.40
C ASN A 175 -45.38 0.52 -26.54
N LYS A 176 -44.59 0.17 -27.58
CA LYS A 176 -44.49 0.99 -28.81
C LYS A 176 -44.64 0.22 -30.14
N LEU A 177 -45.24 -0.98 -30.13
CA LEU A 177 -45.43 -1.78 -31.34
C LEU A 177 -46.89 -2.13 -31.68
N LEU A 178 -47.88 -1.52 -31.04
CA LEU A 178 -49.29 -1.64 -31.43
C LEU A 178 -49.85 -0.25 -31.72
N GLY A 179 -49.80 0.15 -32.98
CA GLY A 179 -50.40 1.41 -33.41
C GLY A 179 -49.94 1.89 -34.78
N ARG A 180 -50.27 1.15 -35.84
CA ARG A 180 -50.66 1.77 -37.11
C ARG A 180 -51.63 0.84 -37.83
N LYS A 181 -52.89 1.26 -37.79
CA LYS A 181 -53.93 0.90 -38.77
C LYS A 181 -53.54 1.48 -40.13
#